data_AF-A0A523PR38-F1
#
_entry.id   AF-A0A523PR38-F1
#
_cell.length_a   1.000
_cell.length_b   1.000
_cell.length_c   1.000
_cell.angle_alpha   90.00
_cell.angle_beta   90.00
_cell.angle_gamma   90.00
#
_symmetry.space_group_name_H-M   'P 1'
#
loop_
_entity.id
_entity.type
_entity.pdbx_description
1 polymer ?
#
loop_
_entity_poly.entity_id
_entity_poly.type
_entity_poly.pdbx_seq_one_letter_code
_entity_poly.pdbx_strand_id
1 'polypeptide(L)'
;MEERLGRFVFSTEYRDVGHDKGLTIRVLGPTASSQQEEVLRFDCFEKQPHYHVGFSIPPVPIEAPDPFRWTVEKLRREFGQLLLDAGALPLNASEENTLVDVLAVIEKTANQKPAKS
;
A
#
# COMPACT_ATOMS: atom_id res chain seq x y z
N MET A 1 -1.92 -2.14 11.39
CA MET A 1 -0.76 -1.37 11.90
C MET A 1 -0.68 -0.11 11.09
N GLU A 2 -0.17 0.98 11.66
CA GLU A 2 0.16 2.18 10.90
C GLU A 2 1.65 2.48 11.01
N GLU A 3 2.27 2.87 9.90
CA GLU A 3 3.66 3.29 9.80
C GLU A 3 3.72 4.60 9.01
N ARG A 4 4.56 5.55 9.43
CA ARG A 4 4.62 6.88 8.83
C ARG A 4 5.85 7.05 7.95
N LEU A 5 5.63 7.60 6.77
CA LEU A 5 6.67 8.09 5.86
C LEU A 5 6.48 9.59 5.66
N GLY A 6 6.98 10.38 6.61
CA GLY A 6 6.77 11.83 6.62
C GLY A 6 5.28 12.18 6.59
N ARG A 7 4.82 12.76 5.48
CA ARG A 7 3.42 13.16 5.28
C ARG A 7 2.51 11.98 4.92
N PHE A 8 3.06 10.85 4.49
CA PHE A 8 2.31 9.67 4.12
C PHE A 8 2.12 8.73 5.31
N VAL A 9 0.97 8.04 5.34
CA VAL A 9 0.66 7.02 6.33
C VAL A 9 0.38 5.72 5.61
N PHE A 10 1.17 4.70 5.89
CA PHE A 10 0.93 3.32 5.47
C PHE A 10 0.08 2.64 6.54
N SER A 11 -1.09 2.16 6.17
CA SER A 11 -1.97 1.41 7.05
C SER A 11 -2.13 -0.01 6.53
N THR A 12 -1.95 -1.00 7.41
CA THR A 12 -2.12 -2.41 7.07
C THR A 12 -3.21 -3.05 7.92
N GLU A 13 -4.09 -3.79 7.25
CA GLU A 13 -5.24 -4.45 7.87
C GLU A 13 -5.48 -5.80 7.17
N TYR A 14 -5.75 -6.86 7.94
CA TYR A 14 -6.27 -8.10 7.34
C TYR A 14 -7.78 -7.97 7.23
N ARG A 15 -8.31 -8.06 6.02
CA ARG A 15 -9.73 -7.88 5.73
C ARG A 15 -10.34 -9.20 5.25
N ASP A 16 -11.59 -9.40 5.62
CA ASP A 16 -12.45 -10.51 5.18
C ASP A 16 -13.70 -9.88 4.57
N VAL A 17 -13.82 -9.95 3.24
CA VAL A 17 -14.80 -9.18 2.47
C VAL A 17 -15.54 -10.10 1.51
N GLY A 18 -16.78 -10.42 1.85
CA GLY A 18 -17.65 -11.26 1.03
C GLY A 18 -17.11 -12.68 0.89
N HIS A 19 -16.55 -13.00 -0.28
CA HIS A 19 -15.99 -14.31 -0.58
C HIS A 19 -14.47 -14.31 -0.72
N ASP A 20 -13.80 -13.21 -0.41
CA ASP A 20 -12.35 -13.06 -0.50
C ASP A 20 -11.78 -12.46 0.79
N LYS A 21 -10.49 -12.67 1.03
CA LYS A 21 -9.80 -12.22 2.25
C LYS A 21 -8.32 -12.04 1.99
N GLY A 22 -7.67 -11.23 2.80
CA GLY A 22 -6.22 -11.06 2.74
C GLY A 22 -5.74 -9.76 3.36
N LEU A 23 -4.46 -9.47 3.17
CA LEU A 23 -3.85 -8.25 3.68
C LEU A 23 -4.17 -7.08 2.75
N THR A 24 -4.68 -6.01 3.31
CA THR A 24 -4.82 -4.73 2.63
C THR A 24 -3.75 -3.77 3.13
N ILE A 25 -3.08 -3.08 2.20
CA ILE A 25 -2.16 -1.99 2.46
C ILE A 25 -2.75 -0.72 1.85
N ARG A 26 -2.99 0.30 2.67
CA ARG A 26 -3.45 1.62 2.25
C ARG A 26 -2.33 2.61 2.44
N VAL A 27 -2.21 3.56 1.51
CA VAL A 27 -1.36 4.73 1.66
C VAL A 27 -2.26 5.95 1.68
N LEU A 28 -2.23 6.69 2.78
CA LEU A 28 -2.87 8.00 2.88
C LEU A 28 -1.81 9.07 2.70
N GLY A 29 -2.12 10.12 1.96
CA GLY A 29 -1.17 11.19 1.70
C GLY A 29 -1.82 12.49 1.24
N PRO A 30 -1.02 13.55 1.13
CA PRO A 30 -1.51 14.83 0.64
C PRO A 30 -1.70 14.79 -0.89
N THR A 31 -2.83 15.31 -1.33
CA THR A 31 -3.17 15.66 -2.71
C THR A 31 -3.26 17.18 -2.85
N ALA A 32 -3.57 17.69 -4.04
CA ALA A 32 -3.81 19.12 -4.24
C ALA A 32 -5.04 19.63 -3.45
N SER A 33 -6.01 18.75 -3.17
CA SER A 33 -7.30 19.08 -2.55
C SER A 33 -7.43 18.68 -1.09
N SER A 34 -6.63 17.72 -0.60
CA SER A 34 -6.73 17.19 0.76
C SER A 34 -5.35 16.89 1.34
N GLN A 35 -5.20 17.03 2.66
CA GLN A 35 -3.96 16.68 3.36
C GLN A 35 -3.84 15.17 3.65
N GLN A 36 -4.97 14.46 3.72
CA GLN A 36 -5.03 13.03 3.98
C GLN A 36 -6.13 12.38 3.15
N GLU A 37 -5.74 11.81 2.02
CA GLU A 37 -6.61 11.08 1.10
C GLU A 37 -6.00 9.71 0.79
N GLU A 38 -6.84 8.71 0.50
CA GLU A 38 -6.36 7.39 0.06
C GLU A 38 -5.78 7.52 -1.35
N VAL A 39 -4.46 7.54 -1.44
CA VAL A 39 -3.74 7.70 -2.72
C VAL A 39 -3.39 6.35 -3.32
N LEU A 40 -3.21 5.31 -2.50
CA LEU A 40 -3.02 3.93 -2.98
C LEU A 40 -3.73 2.95 -2.06
N ARG A 41 -4.26 1.89 -2.64
CA ARG A 41 -4.75 0.72 -1.90
C ARG A 41 -4.37 -0.55 -2.62
N PHE A 42 -3.64 -1.44 -1.95
CA PHE A 42 -3.30 -2.77 -2.42
C PHE A 42 -4.08 -3.79 -1.59
N ASP A 43 -5.01 -4.48 -2.24
CA ASP A 43 -5.78 -5.56 -1.66
C ASP A 43 -5.09 -6.88 -2.07
N CYS A 44 -4.18 -7.37 -1.23
CA CYS A 44 -3.42 -8.62 -1.42
C CYS A 44 -4.28 -9.83 -1.02
N PHE A 45 -5.43 -9.96 -1.68
CA PHE A 45 -6.41 -10.99 -1.39
C PHE A 45 -6.04 -12.35 -1.99
N GLU A 46 -6.61 -13.41 -1.40
CA GLU A 46 -6.32 -14.80 -1.78
C GLU A 46 -6.87 -15.18 -3.15
N LYS A 47 -8.01 -14.64 -3.58
CA LYS A 47 -8.66 -15.01 -4.86
C LYS A 47 -8.49 -13.97 -5.95
N GLN A 48 -8.70 -12.70 -5.64
CA GLN A 48 -8.65 -11.60 -6.60
C GLN A 48 -7.75 -10.47 -6.07
N PRO A 49 -6.44 -10.69 -5.97
CA PRO A 49 -5.53 -9.64 -5.55
C PRO A 49 -5.49 -8.51 -6.59
N HIS A 50 -5.61 -7.26 -6.13
CA HIS A 50 -5.67 -6.08 -6.99
C HIS A 50 -5.20 -4.82 -6.26
N TYR A 51 -4.99 -3.74 -6.99
CA TYR A 51 -4.70 -2.44 -6.39
C TYR A 51 -5.40 -1.28 -7.10
N HIS A 52 -5.55 -0.19 -6.37
CA HIS A 52 -6.12 1.08 -6.80
C HIS A 52 -5.06 2.18 -6.74
N VAL A 53 -5.10 3.05 -7.75
CA VAL A 53 -4.31 4.28 -7.82
C VAL A 53 -5.29 5.46 -7.71
N GLY A 54 -5.32 6.10 -6.54
CA GLY A 54 -6.40 7.01 -6.15
C GLY A 54 -7.78 6.34 -6.27
N PHE A 55 -8.73 7.04 -6.91
CA PHE A 55 -10.07 6.53 -7.19
C PHE A 55 -10.19 5.80 -8.54
N SER A 56 -9.10 5.26 -9.09
CA SER A 56 -9.13 4.56 -10.38
C SER A 56 -10.09 3.36 -10.36
N ILE A 57 -10.96 3.29 -11.37
CA ILE A 57 -11.84 2.16 -11.67
C ILE A 57 -11.69 1.83 -13.17
N PRO A 58 -11.52 0.56 -13.57
CA PRO A 58 -11.42 -0.63 -12.72
C PRO A 58 -10.09 -0.69 -11.93
N PRO A 59 -10.01 -1.49 -10.85
CA PRO A 59 -8.74 -1.78 -10.19
C PRO A 59 -7.79 -2.53 -11.12
N VAL A 60 -6.49 -2.45 -10.83
CA VAL A 60 -5.45 -3.16 -11.58
C VAL A 60 -5.21 -4.53 -10.93
N PRO A 61 -5.35 -5.64 -11.66
CA PRO A 61 -5.05 -6.98 -11.13
C PRO A 61 -3.59 -7.14 -10.73
N ILE A 62 -3.35 -7.93 -9.68
CA ILE A 62 -2.00 -8.36 -9.27
C ILE A 62 -1.80 -9.81 -9.75
N GLU A 63 -1.01 -9.99 -10.79
CA GLU A 63 -0.71 -11.31 -11.35
C GLU A 63 0.58 -11.87 -10.74
N ALA A 64 0.53 -12.22 -9.45
CA ALA A 64 1.68 -12.76 -8.72
C ALA A 64 1.26 -13.89 -7.75
N PRO A 65 2.07 -14.97 -7.61
CA PRO A 65 1.79 -16.03 -6.64
C PRO A 65 1.79 -15.57 -5.17
N ASP A 66 2.58 -14.53 -4.86
CA ASP A 66 2.61 -13.87 -3.56
C ASP A 66 2.28 -12.38 -3.77
N PRO A 67 1.00 -12.00 -3.67
CA PRO A 67 0.56 -10.62 -3.89
C PRO A 67 1.16 -9.62 -2.90
N PHE A 68 1.43 -10.05 -1.67
CA PHE A 68 2.00 -9.17 -0.64
C PHE A 68 3.46 -8.86 -0.96
N ARG A 69 4.27 -9.88 -1.23
CA ARG A 69 5.66 -9.69 -1.64
C ARG A 69 5.75 -8.84 -2.90
N TRP A 70 4.91 -9.13 -3.90
CA TRP A 70 4.86 -8.34 -5.13
C TRP A 70 4.54 -6.87 -4.84
N THR A 71 3.59 -6.60 -3.93
CA THR A 71 3.21 -5.24 -3.55
C THR A 71 4.37 -4.47 -2.94
N VAL A 72 5.11 -5.07 -2.00
CA VAL A 72 6.24 -4.37 -1.37
C VAL A 72 7.36 -4.12 -2.38
N GLU A 73 7.64 -5.08 -3.26
CA GLU A 73 8.60 -4.90 -4.34
C GLU A 73 8.19 -3.81 -5.33
N LYS A 74 6.89 -3.70 -5.66
CA LYS A 74 6.36 -2.64 -6.51
C LYS A 74 6.47 -1.28 -5.84
N LEU A 75 6.09 -1.15 -4.56
CA LEU A 75 6.27 0.08 -3.81
C LEU A 75 7.75 0.49 -3.77
N ARG A 76 8.67 -0.45 -3.53
CA ARG A 76 10.11 -0.16 -3.53
C ARG A 76 10.63 0.41 -4.86
N ARG A 77 10.07 -0.03 -5.99
CA ARG A 77 10.52 0.39 -7.33
C ARG A 77 9.78 1.60 -7.89
N GLU A 78 8.49 1.73 -7.59
CA GLU A 78 7.57 2.58 -8.36
C GLU A 78 6.74 3.52 -7.48
N PHE A 79 6.94 3.56 -6.15
CA PHE A 79 6.08 4.34 -5.26
C PHE A 79 5.97 5.82 -5.64
N GLY A 80 7.08 6.47 -6.02
CA GLY A 80 7.04 7.86 -6.50
C GLY A 80 6.15 8.05 -7.73
N GLN A 81 6.24 7.17 -8.72
CA GLN A 81 5.39 7.25 -9.92
C GLN A 81 3.93 6.97 -9.58
N LEU A 82 3.65 5.97 -8.74
CA LEU A 82 2.29 5.64 -8.30
C LEU A 82 1.62 6.81 -7.56
N LEU A 83 2.39 7.57 -6.77
CA LEU A 83 1.89 8.78 -6.13
C LEU A 83 1.49 9.85 -7.16
N LEU A 84 2.30 10.07 -8.19
CA LEU A 84 1.98 11.02 -9.26
C LEU A 84 0.73 10.58 -10.03
N ASP A 85 0.63 9.30 -10.36
CA ASP A 85 -0.53 8.72 -11.05
C ASP A 85 -1.81 8.85 -10.21
N ALA A 86 -1.68 8.82 -8.88
CA ALA A 86 -2.78 9.03 -7.93
C ALA A 86 -3.12 10.52 -7.69
N GLY A 87 -2.38 11.46 -8.28
CA GLY A 87 -2.56 12.89 -8.04
C GLY A 87 -2.05 13.37 -6.66
N ALA A 88 -1.23 12.57 -5.99
CA ALA A 88 -0.59 12.93 -4.74
C ALA A 88 0.60 13.88 -4.97
N LEU A 89 0.99 14.61 -3.92
CA LEU A 89 2.23 15.37 -3.96
C LEU A 89 3.44 14.43 -4.05
N PRO A 90 4.51 14.80 -4.76
CA PRO A 90 5.72 14.00 -4.80
C PRO A 90 6.37 13.89 -3.42
N LEU A 91 7.19 12.85 -3.25
CA LEU A 91 8.03 12.70 -2.07
C LEU A 91 9.02 13.85 -1.97
N ASN A 92 9.40 14.19 -0.75
CA ASN A 92 10.60 14.97 -0.50
C ASN A 92 11.81 14.04 -0.27
N ALA A 93 13.02 14.60 -0.29
CA ALA A 93 14.25 13.82 -0.14
C ALA A 93 14.32 12.97 1.15
N SER A 94 13.74 13.43 2.26
CA SER A 94 13.70 12.66 3.51
C SER A 94 12.77 11.44 3.39
N GLU A 95 11.61 11.63 2.77
CA GLU A 95 10.64 10.56 2.50
C GLU A 95 11.22 9.54 1.50
N GLU A 96 11.96 9.98 0.48
CA GLU A 96 12.65 9.05 -0.43
C GLU A 96 13.69 8.20 0.29
N ASN A 97 14.51 8.82 1.13
CA ASN A 97 15.59 8.14 1.86
C ASN A 97 15.09 7.14 2.91
N THR A 98 13.88 7.31 3.43
CA THR A 98 13.32 6.48 4.52
C THR A 98 12.25 5.48 4.06
N LEU A 99 11.85 5.52 2.77
CA LEU A 99 10.86 4.60 2.20
C LEU A 99 11.22 3.13 2.44
N VAL A 100 12.49 2.76 2.22
CA VAL A 100 12.95 1.36 2.36
C VAL A 100 12.79 0.86 3.79
N ASP A 101 13.03 1.71 4.78
CA ASP A 101 12.90 1.35 6.20
C ASP A 101 11.43 1.14 6.58
N VAL A 102 10.54 2.03 6.13
CA VAL A 102 9.08 1.90 6.32
C VAL A 102 8.56 0.61 5.69
N LEU A 103 8.99 0.30 4.47
CA LEU A 103 8.61 -0.94 3.79
C LEU A 103 9.13 -2.19 4.53
N ALA A 104 10.34 -2.14 5.07
CA ALA A 104 10.90 -3.24 5.87
C ALA A 104 10.11 -3.48 7.16
N VAL A 105 9.62 -2.42 7.83
CA VAL A 105 8.74 -2.53 9.00
C VAL A 105 7.40 -3.17 8.61
N ILE A 106 6.83 -2.77 7.47
CA ILE A 106 5.60 -3.36 6.94
C ILE A 106 5.77 -4.85 6.64
N GLU A 107 6.83 -5.22 5.92
CA GLU A 107 7.18 -6.63 5.62
C GLU A 107 7.31 -7.44 6.91
N LYS A 108 8.10 -6.96 7.87
CA LYS A 108 8.32 -7.65 9.13
C LYS A 108 7.02 -7.85 9.90
N THR A 109 6.22 -6.80 10.07
CA THR A 109 5.01 -6.89 10.89
C THR A 109 3.91 -7.74 10.24
N ALA A 110 3.77 -7.66 8.92
CA ALA A 110 2.82 -8.51 8.19
C ALA A 110 3.18 -10.00 8.32
N ASN A 111 4.48 -10.34 8.20
CA ASN A 111 4.96 -11.73 8.31
C ASN A 111 4.96 -12.27 9.74
N GLN A 112 4.93 -11.40 10.76
CA GLN A 112 4.83 -11.81 12.16
C GLN A 112 3.40 -12.16 12.60
N LYS A 113 2.39 -11.92 11.77
CA LYS A 113 1.01 -12.37 12.03
C LYS A 113 0.69 -13.68 11.31
N PRO A 114 0.90 -14.82 11.99
CA PRO A 114 -0.04 -15.93 11.89
C PRO A 114 -0.37 -16.50 13.27
N ALA A 115 -1.63 -16.35 13.69
CA ALA A 115 -2.45 -17.33 14.44
C ALA A 115 -3.75 -16.62 14.86
N LYS A 116 -4.85 -16.84 14.13
CA LYS A 116 -6.15 -16.83 14.80
C LYS A 116 -6.14 -18.08 15.69
N SER A 117 -6.06 -17.88 17.00
CA SER A 117 -6.64 -18.82 17.98
C SER A 117 -8.15 -18.70 17.94
#